data_AF-A0A3M2D5F0-F1
#
_entry.id   AF-A0A3M2D5F0-F1
#
_cell.length_a   1.000
_cell.length_b   1.000
_cell.length_c   1.000
_cell.angle_alpha   90.00
_cell.angle_beta   90.00
_cell.angle_gamma   90.00
#
_symmetry.space_group_name_H-M   'P 1'
#
loop_
_entity.id
_entity.type
_entity.pdbx_description
1 polymer ?
#
loop_
_entity_poly.entity_id
_entity_poly.type
_entity_poly.pdbx_seq_one_letter_code
_entity_poly.pdbx_strand_id
1 'polypeptide(L)'
;MQRHLEVYWVALPWIGADKTLVKSQAEAVKKGYQTLLEPNKPWPFEQIYQVLDQSGQYDPNWGTVYSLLYDLADRVFNARKNLRDFMPNEETGEKCTLCGQRAALRSTNHDTREFWRQTANNLRAQGRHDIKPDGRERLCAVCTIKRFVQREILEKEIGLTGSFPSTSEIAVATFKAQILEKLGDSKVQDTLRAFLKHVAQIQIPETVSEDAIPYLQEKAKDREGLAWRLLRLDGEYFFAETWTRKSLEEVNPNITEEQAQKGHQLLGRLYDAIGTTPKKYYAVLHMDGDQMGRWLSGTHDELATFKDILHPEVAQKLQNDPRWQGILDQKRIITPAVHAAISGALASFSLKLVRYVVEERYAGRIVYAGGDDVLALLPIDHVLPAARELRALFSGEVKVLNGSRNTDLRQANWEVAFGDDQCTGYLVLDGEPMLTMGPSATASIGVAIAHHLQPLDLALQAARRAERSAKQRYGRNAIALEVLKRSGEELAVGTKWFKRFGNEVLDCVGELIAFCRLLEEEKLSGKFPYAVYAVARTLCGVPEEAQKAELRRLLKRQAGEGLSREEKERQAEEWSEKLMRLVQAMGFEEMAQWLLVCSFIVRGGEQ
;
A
#
# COMPACT_ATOMS: atom_id res chain seq x y z
N MET A 1 4.50 16.96 -40.56
CA MET A 1 5.15 15.99 -39.64
C MET A 1 4.31 15.94 -38.37
N GLN A 2 3.53 14.88 -38.15
CA GLN A 2 2.87 14.68 -36.86
C GLN A 2 3.94 14.36 -35.83
N ARG A 3 4.18 15.29 -34.90
CA ARG A 3 5.07 15.07 -33.76
C ARG A 3 4.27 14.24 -32.75
N HIS A 4 4.61 12.97 -32.60
CA HIS A 4 3.90 12.06 -31.68
C HIS A 4 4.46 12.10 -30.25
N LEU A 5 5.64 12.72 -30.04
CA LEU A 5 6.26 12.91 -28.73
C LEU A 5 6.68 14.38 -28.58
N GLU A 6 6.12 15.06 -27.58
CA GLU A 6 6.47 16.43 -27.22
C GLU A 6 7.04 16.42 -25.81
N VAL A 7 8.30 16.86 -25.66
CA VAL A 7 8.99 16.96 -24.37
C VAL A 7 9.10 18.43 -24.01
N TYR A 8 8.52 18.78 -22.87
CA TYR A 8 8.58 20.14 -22.31
C TYR A 8 9.47 20.12 -21.08
N TRP A 9 10.38 21.08 -20.99
CA TRP A 9 11.27 21.25 -19.85
C TRP A 9 11.35 22.73 -19.49
N VAL A 10 11.70 23.01 -18.23
CA VAL A 10 12.06 24.36 -17.80
C VAL A 10 13.34 24.28 -16.97
N ALA A 11 14.17 25.30 -17.09
CA ALA A 11 15.35 25.48 -16.25
C ALA A 11 15.26 26.83 -15.55
N LEU A 12 15.47 26.83 -14.23
CA LEU A 12 15.68 28.05 -13.46
C LEU A 12 17.19 28.25 -13.31
N PRO A 13 17.80 29.26 -13.97
CA PRO A 13 19.21 29.55 -13.75
C PRO A 13 19.44 30.02 -12.31
N TRP A 14 20.61 29.70 -11.78
CA TRP A 14 21.01 30.16 -10.45
C TRP A 14 21.20 31.68 -10.49
N ILE A 15 20.27 32.40 -9.86
CA ILE A 15 20.31 33.87 -9.84
C ILE A 15 21.62 34.31 -9.17
N GLY A 16 22.32 35.24 -9.81
CA GLY A 16 23.62 35.72 -9.35
C GLY A 16 24.81 34.82 -9.70
N ALA A 17 24.66 33.81 -10.58
CA ALA A 17 25.79 33.00 -11.06
C ALA A 17 26.91 33.80 -11.74
N ASP A 18 26.62 35.02 -12.17
CA ASP A 18 27.58 36.00 -12.70
C ASP A 18 28.41 36.70 -11.60
N LYS A 19 28.05 36.56 -10.32
CA LYS A 19 28.76 37.18 -9.20
C LYS A 19 29.92 36.32 -8.73
N THR A 20 31.02 36.99 -8.37
CA THR A 20 32.27 36.35 -7.90
C THR A 20 32.27 36.08 -6.40
N LEU A 21 31.67 36.96 -5.60
CA LEU A 21 31.57 36.80 -4.14
C LEU A 21 30.33 35.99 -3.76
N VAL A 22 30.52 34.98 -2.93
CA VAL A 22 29.48 34.06 -2.45
C VAL A 22 28.28 34.81 -1.84
N LYS A 23 28.55 35.81 -0.98
CA LYS A 23 27.51 36.66 -0.39
C LYS A 23 26.70 37.42 -1.45
N SER A 24 27.37 37.94 -2.49
CA SER A 24 26.69 38.65 -3.57
C SER A 24 25.79 37.73 -4.40
N GLN A 25 26.14 36.44 -4.52
CA GLN A 25 25.29 35.44 -5.17
C GLN A 25 24.00 35.21 -4.35
N ALA A 26 24.12 35.02 -3.04
CA ALA A 26 22.97 34.82 -2.16
C ALA A 26 22.04 36.05 -2.12
N GLU A 27 22.59 37.26 -2.04
CA GLU A 27 21.82 38.51 -2.12
C GLU A 27 21.07 38.65 -3.44
N ALA A 28 21.68 38.26 -4.56
CA ALA A 28 21.03 38.29 -5.86
C ALA A 28 19.79 37.38 -5.90
N VAL A 29 19.89 36.16 -5.35
CA VAL A 29 18.74 35.25 -5.20
C VAL A 29 17.67 35.86 -4.32
N LYS A 30 18.02 36.36 -3.13
CA LYS A 30 17.08 36.97 -2.18
C LYS A 30 16.31 38.12 -2.83
N LYS A 31 17.03 39.05 -3.49
CA LYS A 31 16.44 40.19 -4.20
C LYS A 31 15.57 39.75 -5.37
N GLY A 32 16.02 38.76 -6.15
CA GLY A 32 15.25 38.19 -7.26
C GLY A 32 13.94 37.58 -6.78
N TYR A 33 13.97 36.80 -5.71
CA TYR A 33 12.79 36.22 -5.09
C TYR A 33 11.80 37.29 -4.62
N GLN A 34 12.28 38.32 -3.92
CA GLN A 34 11.45 39.45 -3.49
C GLN A 34 10.79 40.19 -4.67
N THR A 35 11.54 40.38 -5.76
CA THR A 35 11.04 41.08 -6.96
C THR A 35 9.97 40.27 -7.68
N LEU A 36 10.11 38.94 -7.70
CA LEU A 36 9.20 38.06 -8.43
C LEU A 36 7.93 37.71 -7.65
N LEU A 37 8.02 37.58 -6.33
CA LEU A 37 6.95 36.99 -5.51
C LEU A 37 6.40 37.90 -4.41
N GLU A 38 7.06 39.04 -4.11
CA GLU A 38 6.61 40.02 -3.11
C GLU A 38 6.15 39.38 -1.78
N PRO A 39 7.05 38.71 -1.02
CA PRO A 39 6.66 37.95 0.16
C PRO A 39 6.00 38.82 1.23
N ASN A 40 4.93 38.28 1.84
CA ASN A 40 4.21 38.93 2.94
C ASN A 40 5.12 39.27 4.11
N LYS A 41 4.87 40.41 4.77
CA LYS A 41 5.60 40.84 5.97
C LYS A 41 4.81 40.52 7.24
N PRO A 42 5.45 40.05 8.33
CA PRO A 42 6.89 39.79 8.44
C PRO A 42 7.33 38.58 7.60
N TRP A 43 8.50 38.65 6.99
CA TRP A 43 9.09 37.56 6.20
C TRP A 43 10.12 36.81 7.05
N PRO A 44 9.80 35.64 7.64
CA PRO A 44 10.67 34.97 8.62
C PRO A 44 12.07 34.67 8.07
N PHE A 45 12.16 34.31 6.78
CA PHE A 45 13.43 34.06 6.11
C PHE A 45 14.38 35.27 6.16
N GLU A 46 13.87 36.51 6.08
CA GLU A 46 14.71 37.70 6.13
C GLU A 46 15.38 37.87 7.48
N GLN A 47 14.65 37.62 8.56
CA GLN A 47 15.20 37.65 9.92
C GLN A 47 16.27 36.58 10.10
N ILE A 48 16.00 35.35 9.67
CA ILE A 48 16.96 34.24 9.71
C ILE A 48 18.24 34.60 8.94
N TYR A 49 18.08 35.09 7.71
CA TYR A 49 19.19 35.48 6.86
C TYR A 49 20.06 36.57 7.50
N GLN A 50 19.44 37.59 8.12
CA GLN A 50 20.17 38.66 8.82
C GLN A 50 20.99 38.13 10.01
N VAL A 51 20.42 37.22 10.80
CA VAL A 51 21.14 36.62 11.94
C VAL A 51 22.33 35.79 11.45
N LEU A 52 22.13 34.98 10.41
CA LEU A 52 23.20 34.19 9.79
C LEU A 52 24.30 35.08 9.21
N ASP A 53 23.95 36.20 8.59
CA ASP A 53 24.91 37.15 8.03
C ASP A 53 25.74 37.89 9.11
N GLN A 54 25.10 38.25 10.22
CA GLN A 54 25.73 39.05 11.29
C GLN A 54 26.49 38.21 12.33
N SER A 55 26.08 36.94 12.49
CA SER A 55 26.54 36.11 13.61
C SER A 55 27.12 34.76 13.16
N GLY A 56 26.95 34.40 11.88
CA GLY A 56 27.53 33.19 11.31
C GLY A 56 29.04 33.32 11.11
N GLN A 57 29.75 32.19 11.21
CA GLN A 57 31.18 32.13 10.89
C GLN A 57 31.43 32.31 9.38
N TYR A 58 30.46 31.94 8.54
CA TYR A 58 30.56 31.95 7.08
C TYR A 58 29.50 32.88 6.49
N ASP A 59 29.88 33.57 5.42
CA ASP A 59 28.95 34.39 4.64
C ASP A 59 27.77 33.55 4.10
N PRO A 60 26.56 34.13 4.03
CA PRO A 60 25.43 33.51 3.36
C PRO A 60 25.77 33.13 1.93
N ASN A 61 25.36 31.93 1.53
CA ASN A 61 25.65 31.36 0.22
C ASN A 61 24.37 30.78 -0.41
N TRP A 62 24.47 30.16 -1.57
CA TRP A 62 23.30 29.54 -2.20
C TRP A 62 22.62 28.45 -1.38
N GLY A 63 23.36 27.77 -0.49
CA GLY A 63 22.78 26.85 0.48
C GLY A 63 21.87 27.55 1.49
N THR A 64 22.21 28.79 1.88
CA THR A 64 21.38 29.63 2.77
C THR A 64 20.06 30.05 2.11
N VAL A 65 20.08 30.32 0.80
CA VAL A 65 18.91 30.76 0.01
C VAL A 65 18.28 29.63 -0.81
N TYR A 66 18.66 28.38 -0.55
CA TYR A 66 18.23 27.23 -1.35
C TYR A 66 16.71 27.04 -1.38
N SER A 67 16.04 27.24 -0.24
CA SER A 67 14.57 27.15 -0.16
C SER A 67 13.87 28.12 -1.12
N LEU A 68 14.44 29.31 -1.34
CA LEU A 68 13.91 30.29 -2.29
C LEU A 68 14.07 29.83 -3.74
N LEU A 69 15.24 29.29 -4.08
CA LEU A 69 15.50 28.71 -5.41
C LEU A 69 14.58 27.52 -5.69
N TYR A 70 14.37 26.65 -4.70
CA TYR A 70 13.50 25.50 -4.82
C TYR A 70 12.03 25.92 -5.05
N ASP A 71 11.51 26.85 -4.25
CA ASP A 71 10.14 27.36 -4.42
C ASP A 71 9.93 28.02 -5.80
N LEU A 72 10.91 28.81 -6.28
CA LEU A 72 10.86 29.36 -7.64
C LEU A 72 10.85 28.25 -8.71
N ALA A 73 11.70 27.23 -8.57
CA ALA A 73 11.79 26.14 -9.53
C ALA A 73 10.50 25.31 -9.56
N ASP A 74 9.92 25.01 -8.40
CA ASP A 74 8.66 24.27 -8.29
C ASP A 74 7.49 25.04 -8.95
N ARG A 75 7.38 26.35 -8.70
CA ARG A 75 6.36 27.20 -9.33
C ARG A 75 6.47 27.21 -10.85
N VAL A 76 7.69 27.36 -11.37
CA VAL A 76 7.95 27.38 -12.80
C VAL A 76 7.65 26.02 -13.44
N PHE A 77 8.01 24.92 -12.78
CA PHE A 77 7.67 23.57 -13.21
C PHE A 77 6.15 23.34 -13.24
N ASN A 78 5.44 23.74 -12.19
CA ASN A 78 3.99 23.65 -12.10
C ASN A 78 3.28 24.50 -13.18
N ALA A 79 3.78 25.70 -13.47
CA ALA A 79 3.27 26.53 -14.56
C ALA A 79 3.39 25.82 -15.92
N ARG A 80 4.55 25.24 -16.21
CA ARG A 80 4.76 24.49 -17.47
C ARG A 80 3.87 23.25 -17.57
N LYS A 81 3.66 22.52 -16.47
CA LYS A 81 2.74 21.37 -16.42
C LYS A 81 1.29 21.76 -16.73
N ASN A 82 0.89 22.97 -16.37
CA ASN A 82 -0.49 23.46 -16.52
C ASN A 82 -0.80 24.07 -17.89
N LEU A 83 0.21 24.53 -18.66
CA LEU A 83 0.00 25.17 -19.96
C LEU A 83 -0.61 24.23 -21.03
N ARG A 84 -0.37 22.90 -20.96
CA ARG A 84 -1.00 21.84 -21.77
C ARG A 84 -1.29 22.23 -23.24
N ASP A 85 -0.29 22.73 -23.94
CA ASP A 85 -0.36 23.24 -25.32
C ASP A 85 -0.29 22.15 -26.40
N PHE A 86 -0.96 21.00 -26.18
CA PHE A 86 -1.03 19.90 -27.16
C PHE A 86 -2.37 19.89 -27.91
N MET A 87 -2.32 19.49 -29.19
CA MET A 87 -3.53 19.33 -30.01
C MET A 87 -4.11 17.92 -29.87
N PRO A 88 -5.41 17.76 -29.49
CA PRO A 88 -6.07 16.46 -29.50
C PRO A 88 -6.20 15.91 -30.93
N ASN A 89 -5.84 14.64 -31.14
CA ASN A 89 -6.12 13.93 -32.39
C ASN A 89 -7.33 13.01 -32.21
N GLU A 90 -8.25 13.00 -33.18
CA GLU A 90 -9.37 12.06 -33.19
C GLU A 90 -8.93 10.67 -33.65
N GLU A 91 -9.28 9.65 -32.86
CA GLU A 91 -9.04 8.24 -33.19
C GLU A 91 -10.38 7.51 -33.45
N THR A 92 -10.61 7.11 -34.71
CA THR A 92 -11.82 6.39 -35.14
C THR A 92 -11.69 4.87 -35.06
N GLY A 93 -12.81 4.17 -34.95
CA GLY A 93 -12.91 2.70 -34.91
C GLY A 93 -13.18 2.12 -33.52
N GLU A 94 -13.12 0.80 -33.40
CA GLU A 94 -13.32 0.09 -32.13
C GLU A 94 -12.32 0.54 -31.06
N LYS A 95 -12.79 0.68 -29.82
CA LYS A 95 -11.94 1.07 -28.70
C LYS A 95 -11.23 -0.14 -28.10
N CYS A 96 -10.03 0.12 -27.59
CA CYS A 96 -9.23 -0.82 -26.82
C CYS A 96 -10.05 -1.40 -25.66
N THR A 97 -10.08 -2.72 -25.52
CA THR A 97 -10.81 -3.40 -24.44
C THR A 97 -10.15 -3.30 -23.08
N LEU A 98 -8.86 -2.91 -23.05
CA LEU A 98 -8.14 -2.72 -21.80
C LEU A 98 -8.32 -1.31 -21.23
N CYS A 99 -8.25 -0.26 -22.05
CA CYS A 99 -8.32 1.12 -21.55
C CYS A 99 -9.61 1.87 -21.90
N GLY A 100 -10.40 1.39 -22.87
CA GLY A 100 -11.63 2.04 -23.33
C GLY A 100 -11.46 3.40 -24.04
N GLN A 101 -10.25 3.96 -24.06
CA GLN A 101 -9.99 5.35 -24.49
C GLN A 101 -9.54 5.44 -25.95
N ARG A 102 -8.53 4.65 -26.33
CA ARG A 102 -7.86 4.72 -27.64
C ARG A 102 -8.40 3.69 -28.62
N ALA A 103 -8.30 3.96 -29.91
CA ALA A 103 -8.65 2.99 -30.95
C ALA A 103 -7.75 1.76 -30.86
N ALA A 104 -8.35 0.57 -31.00
CA ALA A 104 -7.60 -0.68 -31.08
C ALA A 104 -6.79 -0.75 -32.38
N LEU A 105 -5.62 -1.39 -32.31
CA LEU A 105 -4.81 -1.68 -33.50
C LEU A 105 -5.60 -2.60 -34.42
N ARG A 106 -5.51 -2.30 -35.71
CA ARG A 106 -6.17 -3.03 -36.81
C ARG A 106 -5.26 -3.06 -38.02
N SER A 107 -5.41 -4.09 -38.85
CA SER A 107 -4.79 -4.13 -40.18
C SER A 107 -5.75 -3.56 -41.22
N THR A 108 -5.26 -3.19 -42.40
CA THR A 108 -6.11 -2.80 -43.53
C THR A 108 -6.93 -3.97 -44.10
N ASN A 109 -6.47 -5.20 -43.88
CA ASN A 109 -6.97 -6.40 -44.57
C ASN A 109 -7.92 -7.25 -43.72
N HIS A 110 -8.06 -6.93 -42.44
CA HIS A 110 -8.88 -7.68 -41.49
C HIS A 110 -9.66 -6.71 -40.62
N ASP A 111 -10.87 -7.09 -40.23
CA ASP A 111 -11.53 -6.40 -39.13
C ASP A 111 -10.70 -6.53 -37.83
N THR A 112 -10.98 -5.65 -36.88
CA THR A 112 -10.19 -5.54 -35.64
C THR A 112 -10.20 -6.86 -34.86
N ARG A 113 -11.34 -7.55 -34.82
CA ARG A 113 -11.49 -8.79 -34.04
C ARG A 113 -10.69 -9.94 -34.66
N GLU A 114 -10.73 -10.05 -35.98
CA GLU A 114 -10.01 -11.07 -36.72
C GLU A 114 -8.50 -10.89 -36.61
N PHE A 115 -8.02 -9.64 -36.71
CA PHE A 115 -6.61 -9.30 -36.49
C PHE A 115 -6.12 -9.78 -35.11
N TRP A 116 -6.87 -9.53 -34.05
CA TRP A 116 -6.50 -9.96 -32.70
C TRP A 116 -6.67 -11.47 -32.48
N ARG A 117 -7.66 -12.11 -33.11
CA ARG A 117 -7.83 -13.58 -33.10
C ARG A 117 -6.64 -14.30 -33.72
N GLN A 118 -6.20 -13.87 -34.90
CA GLN A 118 -5.01 -14.42 -35.57
C GLN A 118 -3.75 -14.21 -34.73
N THR A 119 -3.59 -13.02 -34.16
CA THR A 119 -2.48 -12.70 -33.25
C THR A 119 -2.44 -13.66 -32.06
N ALA A 120 -3.57 -13.90 -31.41
CA ALA A 120 -3.66 -14.79 -30.27
C ALA A 120 -3.34 -16.26 -30.64
N ASN A 121 -3.83 -16.73 -31.78
CA ASN A 121 -3.53 -18.07 -32.28
C ASN A 121 -2.04 -18.26 -32.58
N ASN A 122 -1.40 -17.26 -33.22
CA ASN A 122 0.04 -17.29 -33.52
C ASN A 122 0.88 -17.32 -32.24
N LEU A 123 0.49 -16.56 -31.22
CA LEU A 123 1.15 -16.58 -29.90
C LEU A 123 0.98 -17.94 -29.21
N ARG A 124 -0.23 -18.51 -29.20
CA ARG A 124 -0.48 -19.82 -28.59
C ARG A 124 0.28 -20.95 -29.27
N ALA A 125 0.48 -20.89 -30.59
CA ALA A 125 1.34 -21.83 -31.31
C ALA A 125 2.81 -21.80 -30.83
N GLN A 126 3.22 -20.73 -30.15
CA GLN A 126 4.53 -20.56 -29.53
C GLN A 126 4.50 -20.80 -28.01
N GLY A 127 3.40 -21.35 -27.47
CA GLY A 127 3.22 -21.55 -26.02
C GLY A 127 2.95 -20.26 -25.24
N ARG A 128 2.53 -19.18 -25.91
CA ARG A 128 2.27 -17.88 -25.28
C ARG A 128 0.78 -17.64 -25.08
N HIS A 129 0.41 -17.26 -23.87
CA HIS A 129 -0.98 -17.06 -23.44
C HIS A 129 -1.27 -15.60 -23.08
N ASP A 130 -0.51 -14.66 -23.65
CA ASP A 130 -0.53 -13.24 -23.28
C ASP A 130 -1.87 -12.54 -23.57
N ILE A 131 -2.69 -13.04 -24.49
CA ILE A 131 -3.98 -12.44 -24.88
C ILE A 131 -5.08 -13.48 -25.09
N LYS A 132 -6.34 -13.07 -24.94
CA LYS A 132 -7.50 -13.97 -25.13
C LYS A 132 -7.64 -14.49 -26.58
N PRO A 133 -7.99 -15.78 -26.79
CA PRO A 133 -7.90 -16.45 -28.09
C PRO A 133 -8.99 -16.08 -29.12
N ASP A 134 -10.10 -15.50 -28.68
CA ASP A 134 -11.33 -15.36 -29.49
C ASP A 134 -11.54 -13.96 -30.09
N GLY A 135 -10.47 -13.15 -30.08
CA GLY A 135 -10.48 -11.76 -30.53
C GLY A 135 -11.34 -10.82 -29.67
N ARG A 136 -11.84 -11.28 -28.50
CA ARG A 136 -12.55 -10.38 -27.57
C ARG A 136 -11.63 -9.35 -26.96
N GLU A 137 -10.36 -9.68 -26.78
CA GLU A 137 -9.34 -8.74 -26.31
C GLU A 137 -8.70 -8.02 -27.51
N ARG A 138 -8.81 -6.69 -27.53
CA ARG A 138 -8.32 -5.84 -28.62
C ARG A 138 -7.59 -4.65 -28.01
N LEU A 139 -6.31 -4.47 -28.33
CA LEU A 139 -5.46 -3.49 -27.65
C LEU A 139 -5.14 -2.30 -28.57
N CYS A 140 -5.12 -1.08 -28.01
CA CYS A 140 -4.51 0.08 -28.68
C CYS A 140 -2.99 0.00 -28.63
N ALA A 141 -2.28 0.84 -29.40
CA ALA A 141 -0.82 0.91 -29.42
C ALA A 141 -0.20 0.94 -28.00
N VAL A 142 -0.70 1.80 -27.11
CA VAL A 142 -0.19 1.93 -25.74
C VAL A 142 -0.42 0.66 -24.92
N CYS A 143 -1.59 0.03 -25.03
CA CYS A 143 -1.91 -1.19 -24.29
C CYS A 143 -1.17 -2.41 -24.86
N THR A 144 -0.92 -2.45 -26.17
CA THR A 144 -0.07 -3.46 -26.81
C THR A 144 1.35 -3.38 -26.27
N ILE A 145 1.93 -2.17 -26.20
CA ILE A 145 3.25 -1.97 -25.57
C ILE A 145 3.21 -2.47 -24.13
N LYS A 146 2.25 -2.03 -23.31
CA LYS A 146 2.13 -2.50 -21.91
C LYS A 146 2.04 -4.02 -21.78
N ARG A 147 1.33 -4.70 -22.68
CA ARG A 147 1.14 -6.16 -22.63
C ARG A 147 2.42 -6.91 -22.97
N PHE A 148 3.20 -6.42 -23.94
CA PHE A 148 4.34 -7.16 -24.49
C PHE A 148 5.70 -6.64 -24.03
N VAL A 149 5.79 -5.44 -23.44
CA VAL A 149 7.06 -4.79 -23.08
C VAL A 149 7.92 -5.64 -22.15
N GLN A 150 7.31 -6.35 -21.20
CA GLN A 150 8.03 -7.23 -20.26
C GLN A 150 8.88 -8.26 -21.02
N ARG A 151 8.24 -9.04 -21.89
CA ARG A 151 8.91 -10.12 -22.64
C ARG A 151 9.73 -9.60 -23.82
N GLU A 152 9.19 -8.65 -24.57
CA GLU A 152 9.81 -8.25 -25.85
C GLU A 152 10.97 -7.26 -25.66
N ILE A 153 10.98 -6.48 -24.58
CA ILE A 153 11.99 -5.44 -24.35
C ILE A 153 12.73 -5.68 -23.03
N LEU A 154 12.02 -5.73 -21.90
CA LEU A 154 12.68 -5.77 -20.59
C LEU A 154 13.50 -7.05 -20.40
N GLU A 155 12.96 -8.20 -20.76
CA GLU A 155 13.66 -9.49 -20.69
C GLU A 155 14.75 -9.61 -21.76
N LYS A 156 14.41 -9.37 -23.03
CA LYS A 156 15.32 -9.63 -24.16
C LYS A 156 16.48 -8.64 -24.26
N GLU A 157 16.21 -7.35 -24.08
CA GLU A 157 17.18 -6.28 -24.33
C GLU A 157 17.86 -5.80 -23.04
N ILE A 158 17.18 -5.89 -21.89
CA ILE A 158 17.67 -5.36 -20.60
C ILE A 158 17.99 -6.49 -19.60
N GLY A 159 17.57 -7.74 -19.86
CA GLY A 159 17.76 -8.85 -18.93
C GLY A 159 16.93 -8.74 -17.65
N LEU A 160 15.93 -7.85 -17.61
CA LEU A 160 15.01 -7.68 -16.50
C LEU A 160 13.90 -8.73 -16.59
N THR A 161 14.17 -9.88 -15.99
CA THR A 161 13.20 -10.95 -15.82
C THR A 161 12.32 -10.69 -14.61
N GLY A 162 11.05 -11.04 -14.72
CA GLY A 162 10.11 -10.91 -13.62
C GLY A 162 8.70 -11.20 -14.08
N SER A 163 7.95 -11.91 -13.25
CA SER A 163 6.52 -12.04 -13.44
C SER A 163 5.77 -11.19 -12.44
N PHE A 164 4.56 -10.81 -12.82
CA PHE A 164 3.61 -10.18 -11.92
C PHE A 164 2.41 -11.13 -11.75
N PRO A 165 2.01 -11.46 -10.51
CA PRO A 165 0.92 -12.38 -10.24
C PRO A 165 -0.42 -11.84 -10.74
N SER A 166 -1.34 -12.74 -11.10
CA SER A 166 -2.73 -12.38 -11.34
C SER A 166 -3.43 -11.96 -10.03
N THR A 167 -4.58 -11.30 -10.13
CA THR A 167 -5.41 -10.99 -8.94
C THR A 167 -5.90 -12.26 -8.25
N SER A 168 -6.13 -13.34 -9.02
CA SER A 168 -6.42 -14.68 -8.50
C SER A 168 -5.24 -15.22 -7.69
N GLU A 169 -4.02 -15.11 -8.22
CA GLU A 169 -2.79 -15.55 -7.53
C GLU A 169 -2.58 -14.81 -6.20
N ILE A 170 -2.81 -13.49 -6.16
CA ILE A 170 -2.77 -12.73 -4.89
C ILE A 170 -3.86 -13.20 -3.92
N ALA A 171 -5.09 -13.40 -4.38
CA ALA A 171 -6.20 -13.81 -3.51
C ALA A 171 -5.95 -15.16 -2.81
N VAL A 172 -5.32 -16.11 -3.51
CA VAL A 172 -5.02 -17.45 -2.97
C VAL A 172 -3.69 -17.56 -2.23
N ALA A 173 -2.90 -16.49 -2.15
CA ALA A 173 -1.51 -16.60 -1.68
C ALA A 173 -1.41 -17.16 -0.26
N THR A 174 -2.31 -16.76 0.66
CA THR A 174 -2.34 -17.30 2.02
C THR A 174 -2.74 -18.78 2.04
N PHE A 175 -3.63 -19.21 1.15
CA PHE A 175 -3.99 -20.62 1.00
C PHE A 175 -2.82 -21.47 0.47
N LYS A 176 -2.07 -20.97 -0.53
CA LYS A 176 -0.83 -21.61 -0.98
C LYS A 176 0.22 -21.69 0.13
N ALA A 177 0.36 -20.64 0.93
CA ALA A 177 1.25 -20.65 2.10
C ALA A 177 0.87 -21.74 3.11
N GLN A 178 -0.43 -21.93 3.39
CA GLN A 178 -0.92 -23.00 4.26
C GLN A 178 -0.67 -24.41 3.70
N ILE A 179 -0.84 -24.61 2.38
CA ILE A 179 -0.48 -25.87 1.71
C ILE A 179 1.01 -26.15 1.90
N LEU A 180 1.86 -25.14 1.68
CA LEU A 180 3.30 -25.28 1.91
C LEU A 180 3.55 -25.65 3.37
N GLU A 181 3.03 -24.90 4.35
CA GLU A 181 3.23 -25.20 5.78
C GLU A 181 2.85 -26.63 6.16
N LYS A 182 1.76 -27.17 5.60
CA LYS A 182 1.28 -28.53 5.87
C LYS A 182 1.85 -29.61 4.94
N LEU A 183 2.80 -29.28 4.06
CA LEU A 183 3.35 -30.23 3.09
C LEU A 183 4.13 -31.39 3.74
N GLY A 184 4.41 -31.34 5.06
CA GLY A 184 4.93 -32.49 5.79
C GLY A 184 3.90 -33.60 6.05
N ASP A 185 2.60 -33.30 5.94
CA ASP A 185 1.51 -34.27 6.13
C ASP A 185 1.31 -35.11 4.85
N SER A 186 1.34 -36.44 4.99
CA SER A 186 1.16 -37.37 3.87
C SER A 186 -0.19 -37.21 3.17
N LYS A 187 -1.27 -36.92 3.92
CA LYS A 187 -2.61 -36.69 3.34
C LYS A 187 -2.60 -35.45 2.45
N VAL A 188 -1.92 -34.38 2.88
CA VAL A 188 -1.78 -33.15 2.08
C VAL A 188 -0.92 -33.40 0.84
N GLN A 189 0.21 -34.10 0.99
CA GLN A 189 1.05 -34.45 -0.16
C GLN A 189 0.31 -35.29 -1.20
N ASP A 190 -0.43 -36.31 -0.77
CA ASP A 190 -1.12 -37.23 -1.67
C ASP A 190 -2.29 -36.55 -2.40
N THR A 191 -3.07 -35.74 -1.70
CA THR A 191 -4.16 -34.95 -2.29
C THR A 191 -3.64 -33.90 -3.26
N LEU A 192 -2.59 -33.14 -2.89
CA LEU A 192 -1.95 -32.18 -3.78
C LEU A 192 -1.33 -32.86 -5.01
N ARG A 193 -0.62 -33.99 -4.84
CA ARG A 193 -0.03 -34.76 -5.94
C ARG A 193 -1.09 -35.26 -6.90
N ALA A 194 -2.21 -35.77 -6.39
CA ALA A 194 -3.33 -36.23 -7.21
C ALA A 194 -3.95 -35.07 -8.01
N PHE A 195 -4.15 -33.92 -7.37
CA PHE A 195 -4.65 -32.71 -8.02
C PHE A 195 -3.70 -32.20 -9.12
N LEU A 196 -2.42 -31.98 -8.81
CA LEU A 196 -1.42 -31.51 -9.78
C LEU A 196 -1.17 -32.51 -10.92
N LYS A 197 -1.34 -33.82 -10.67
CA LYS A 197 -1.29 -34.83 -11.72
C LYS A 197 -2.48 -34.69 -12.67
N HIS A 198 -3.68 -34.45 -12.14
CA HIS A 198 -4.87 -34.24 -12.96
C HIS A 198 -4.75 -32.96 -13.80
N VAL A 199 -4.32 -31.84 -13.20
CA VAL A 199 -4.04 -30.56 -13.89
C VAL A 199 -3.09 -30.78 -15.08
N ALA A 200 -2.00 -31.52 -14.88
CA ALA A 200 -1.05 -31.84 -15.96
C ALA A 200 -1.66 -32.75 -17.05
N GLN A 201 -2.49 -33.72 -16.67
CA GLN A 201 -3.17 -34.63 -17.62
C GLN A 201 -4.11 -33.90 -18.57
N ILE A 202 -4.77 -32.83 -18.08
CA ILE A 202 -5.68 -32.01 -18.89
C ILE A 202 -5.00 -30.78 -19.51
N GLN A 203 -3.66 -30.73 -19.47
CA GLN A 203 -2.83 -29.72 -20.13
C GLN A 203 -3.17 -28.28 -19.72
N ILE A 204 -3.54 -28.06 -18.46
CA ILE A 204 -3.61 -26.70 -17.91
C ILE A 204 -2.18 -26.12 -17.86
N PRO A 205 -1.93 -24.92 -18.41
CA PRO A 205 -0.62 -24.32 -18.47
C PRO A 205 -0.16 -23.81 -17.09
N GLU A 206 1.13 -23.99 -16.84
CA GLU A 206 1.87 -23.39 -15.73
C GLU A 206 2.32 -21.97 -16.15
N THR A 207 1.54 -20.95 -15.79
CA THR A 207 1.72 -19.56 -16.27
C THR A 207 2.33 -18.62 -15.23
N VAL A 208 2.47 -19.05 -13.99
CA VAL A 208 3.00 -18.24 -12.90
C VAL A 208 4.49 -18.54 -12.73
N SER A 209 5.32 -17.50 -12.62
CA SER A 209 6.72 -17.70 -12.24
C SER A 209 6.83 -17.96 -10.75
N GLU A 210 7.81 -18.75 -10.35
CA GLU A 210 7.98 -19.16 -8.95
C GLU A 210 8.30 -17.99 -8.00
N ASP A 211 8.80 -16.88 -8.55
CA ASP A 211 9.11 -15.62 -7.87
C ASP A 211 7.97 -14.59 -7.94
N ALA A 212 6.80 -14.96 -8.48
CA ALA A 212 5.66 -14.04 -8.61
C ALA A 212 5.22 -13.44 -7.27
N ILE A 213 5.29 -14.23 -6.20
CA ILE A 213 5.05 -13.81 -4.82
C ILE A 213 6.28 -14.22 -3.99
N PRO A 214 7.22 -13.30 -3.70
CA PRO A 214 8.48 -13.61 -3.03
C PRO A 214 8.31 -14.33 -1.68
N TYR A 215 7.28 -13.97 -0.92
CA TYR A 215 6.90 -14.65 0.32
C TYR A 215 6.68 -16.16 0.15
N LEU A 216 6.02 -16.57 -0.94
CA LEU A 216 5.77 -17.98 -1.23
C LEU A 216 7.02 -18.68 -1.74
N GLN A 217 7.83 -17.98 -2.54
CA GLN A 217 9.12 -18.48 -3.01
C GLN A 217 10.02 -18.86 -1.83
N GLU A 218 10.17 -17.97 -0.85
CA GLU A 218 11.01 -18.23 0.33
C GLU A 218 10.46 -19.40 1.14
N LYS A 219 9.14 -19.52 1.31
CA LYS A 219 8.52 -20.69 1.97
C LYS A 219 8.72 -22.00 1.21
N ALA A 220 8.95 -21.95 -0.10
CA ALA A 220 9.15 -23.12 -0.96
C ALA A 220 10.62 -23.51 -1.15
N LYS A 221 11.57 -22.63 -0.80
CA LYS A 221 13.01 -22.76 -1.10
C LYS A 221 13.63 -24.09 -0.68
N ASP A 222 13.28 -24.59 0.51
CA ASP A 222 13.79 -25.85 1.06
C ASP A 222 12.90 -27.07 0.74
N ARG A 223 11.96 -26.93 -0.20
CA ARG A 223 10.96 -27.95 -0.53
C ARG A 223 11.06 -28.34 -2.01
N GLU A 224 11.39 -29.61 -2.28
CA GLU A 224 11.53 -30.08 -3.66
C GLU A 224 10.19 -30.56 -4.28
N GLY A 225 10.14 -30.54 -5.62
CA GLY A 225 9.11 -31.20 -6.43
C GLY A 225 7.70 -30.59 -6.39
N LEU A 226 6.91 -30.90 -5.34
CA LEU A 226 5.49 -30.49 -5.26
C LEU A 226 5.32 -29.01 -4.96
N ALA A 227 6.22 -28.42 -4.16
CA ALA A 227 6.16 -27.01 -3.78
C ALA A 227 6.32 -26.09 -5.00
N TRP A 228 7.34 -26.30 -5.81
CA TRP A 228 7.56 -25.51 -7.03
C TRP A 228 6.42 -25.67 -8.05
N ARG A 229 5.89 -26.89 -8.23
CA ARG A 229 4.73 -27.13 -9.10
C ARG A 229 3.45 -26.44 -8.59
N LEU A 230 3.27 -26.34 -7.27
CA LEU A 230 2.18 -25.57 -6.67
C LEU A 230 2.28 -24.08 -7.03
N LEU A 231 3.49 -23.51 -6.97
CA LEU A 231 3.70 -22.08 -7.24
C LEU A 231 3.45 -21.72 -8.70
N ARG A 232 3.78 -22.61 -9.64
CA ARG A 232 3.62 -22.36 -11.08
C ARG A 232 2.18 -22.39 -11.60
N LEU A 233 1.25 -22.97 -10.84
CA LEU A 233 -0.16 -23.03 -11.20
C LEU A 233 -0.88 -21.76 -10.77
N ASP A 234 -1.55 -21.07 -11.69
CA ASP A 234 -2.28 -19.83 -11.36
C ASP A 234 -3.37 -20.04 -10.30
N GLY A 235 -3.52 -19.04 -9.43
CA GLY A 235 -4.51 -19.04 -8.36
C GLY A 235 -5.95 -19.32 -8.80
N GLU A 236 -6.30 -19.00 -10.05
CA GLU A 236 -7.65 -19.26 -10.57
C GLU A 236 -8.06 -20.74 -10.48
N TYR A 237 -7.12 -21.67 -10.62
CA TYR A 237 -7.41 -23.11 -10.57
C TYR A 237 -7.63 -23.65 -9.15
N PHE A 238 -7.41 -22.83 -8.13
CA PHE A 238 -7.73 -23.17 -6.74
C PHE A 238 -9.14 -22.75 -6.34
N PHE A 239 -9.93 -22.16 -7.24
CA PHE A 239 -11.34 -21.88 -7.01
C PHE A 239 -12.23 -22.98 -7.58
N ALA A 240 -13.17 -23.47 -6.76
CA ALA A 240 -14.08 -24.54 -7.14
C ALA A 240 -14.94 -24.20 -8.37
N GLU A 241 -15.31 -22.92 -8.53
CA GLU A 241 -16.09 -22.42 -9.68
C GLU A 241 -15.34 -22.43 -11.03
N THR A 242 -14.01 -22.52 -11.01
CA THR A 242 -13.19 -22.62 -12.23
C THR A 242 -13.34 -23.99 -12.87
N TRP A 243 -13.69 -25.02 -12.08
CA TRP A 243 -13.78 -26.40 -12.52
C TRP A 243 -15.12 -26.73 -13.21
N THR A 244 -15.43 -25.98 -14.26
CA THR A 244 -16.53 -26.26 -15.19
C THR A 244 -15.99 -26.40 -16.61
N ARG A 245 -16.69 -27.17 -17.47
CA ARG A 245 -16.29 -27.28 -18.89
C ARG A 245 -16.17 -25.91 -19.56
N LYS A 246 -17.14 -25.02 -19.34
CA LYS A 246 -17.19 -23.69 -19.95
C LYS A 246 -16.02 -22.80 -19.53
N SER A 247 -15.60 -22.84 -18.28
CA SER A 247 -14.46 -22.03 -17.83
C SER A 247 -13.14 -22.58 -18.41
N LEU A 248 -12.97 -23.90 -18.41
CA LEU A 248 -11.74 -24.55 -18.85
C LEU A 248 -11.57 -24.61 -20.38
N GLU A 249 -12.65 -24.45 -21.17
CA GLU A 249 -12.57 -24.48 -22.64
C GLU A 249 -11.73 -23.33 -23.23
N GLU A 250 -11.60 -22.20 -22.50
CA GLU A 250 -10.71 -21.08 -22.89
C GLU A 250 -9.23 -21.48 -22.92
N VAL A 251 -8.87 -22.50 -22.13
CA VAL A 251 -7.51 -22.99 -21.92
C VAL A 251 -7.28 -24.30 -22.67
N ASN A 252 -8.19 -25.27 -22.51
CA ASN A 252 -8.20 -26.54 -23.21
C ASN A 252 -9.53 -26.75 -23.94
N PRO A 253 -9.60 -26.51 -25.27
CA PRO A 253 -10.82 -26.68 -26.06
C PRO A 253 -11.39 -28.10 -26.07
N ASN A 254 -10.59 -29.11 -25.71
CA ASN A 254 -10.97 -30.52 -25.70
C ASN A 254 -11.40 -31.02 -24.31
N ILE A 255 -11.53 -30.13 -23.32
CA ILE A 255 -11.93 -30.50 -21.95
C ILE A 255 -13.32 -31.15 -21.93
N THR A 256 -13.45 -32.27 -21.22
CA THR A 256 -14.74 -32.94 -21.01
C THR A 256 -15.36 -32.56 -19.66
N GLU A 257 -16.68 -32.73 -19.53
CA GLU A 257 -17.39 -32.49 -18.26
C GLU A 257 -16.85 -33.40 -17.14
N GLU A 258 -16.56 -34.66 -17.45
CA GLU A 258 -15.99 -35.63 -16.51
C GLU A 258 -14.61 -35.18 -15.98
N GLN A 259 -13.76 -34.64 -16.87
CA GLN A 259 -12.45 -34.11 -16.50
C GLN A 259 -12.57 -32.89 -15.59
N ALA A 260 -13.50 -31.97 -15.88
CA ALA A 260 -13.77 -30.82 -15.03
C ALA A 260 -14.27 -31.25 -13.64
N GLN A 261 -15.27 -32.15 -13.59
CA GLN A 261 -15.84 -32.66 -12.35
C GLN A 261 -14.82 -33.41 -11.49
N LYS A 262 -13.94 -34.21 -12.12
CA LYS A 262 -12.85 -34.89 -11.41
C LYS A 262 -11.89 -33.89 -10.76
N GLY A 263 -11.56 -32.80 -11.44
CA GLY A 263 -10.71 -31.75 -10.87
C GLY A 263 -11.37 -31.03 -9.70
N HIS A 264 -12.66 -30.72 -9.81
CA HIS A 264 -13.46 -30.17 -8.71
C HIS A 264 -13.44 -31.09 -7.47
N GLN A 265 -13.62 -32.40 -7.66
CA GLN A 265 -13.56 -33.38 -6.57
C GLN A 265 -12.16 -33.47 -5.93
N LEU A 266 -11.10 -33.47 -6.73
CA LEU A 266 -9.72 -33.50 -6.23
C LEU A 266 -9.37 -32.23 -5.44
N LEU A 267 -9.84 -31.07 -5.91
CA LEU A 267 -9.69 -29.80 -5.20
C LEU A 267 -10.47 -29.82 -3.87
N GLY A 268 -11.70 -30.36 -3.85
CA GLY A 268 -12.46 -30.55 -2.61
C GLY A 268 -11.71 -31.39 -1.57
N ARG A 269 -11.07 -32.49 -1.99
CA ARG A 269 -10.23 -33.31 -1.10
C ARG A 269 -9.02 -32.54 -0.57
N LEU A 270 -8.45 -31.63 -1.37
CA LEU A 270 -7.37 -30.76 -0.93
C LEU A 270 -7.89 -29.75 0.12
N TYR A 271 -9.06 -29.17 -0.07
CA TYR A 271 -9.70 -28.33 0.94
C TYR A 271 -9.91 -29.09 2.26
N ASP A 272 -10.44 -30.31 2.20
CA ASP A 272 -10.63 -31.17 3.38
C ASP A 272 -9.32 -31.54 4.07
N ALA A 273 -8.22 -31.67 3.32
CA ALA A 273 -6.91 -31.95 3.89
C ALA A 273 -6.29 -30.71 4.57
N ILE A 274 -6.53 -29.52 4.02
CA ILE A 274 -6.05 -28.25 4.60
C ILE A 274 -6.95 -27.75 5.73
N GLY A 275 -8.24 -28.07 5.70
CA GLY A 275 -9.25 -27.61 6.66
C GLY A 275 -9.79 -26.21 6.38
N THR A 276 -9.55 -25.66 5.19
CA THR A 276 -10.11 -24.37 4.76
C THR A 276 -10.12 -24.26 3.23
N THR A 277 -10.79 -23.23 2.72
CA THR A 277 -10.89 -22.88 1.30
C THR A 277 -10.18 -21.55 1.02
N PRO A 278 -9.67 -21.33 -0.20
CA PRO A 278 -9.06 -20.05 -0.54
C PRO A 278 -10.08 -18.91 -0.53
N LYS A 279 -9.62 -17.73 -0.08
CA LYS A 279 -10.41 -16.51 -0.11
C LYS A 279 -10.46 -15.96 -1.53
N LYS A 280 -11.63 -15.48 -1.94
CA LYS A 280 -11.88 -15.02 -3.32
C LYS A 280 -11.63 -13.53 -3.53
N TYR A 281 -11.24 -12.84 -2.48
CA TYR A 281 -10.98 -11.41 -2.49
C TYR A 281 -9.49 -11.15 -2.29
N TYR A 282 -9.01 -10.09 -2.91
CA TYR A 282 -7.70 -9.50 -2.68
C TYR A 282 -7.88 -8.04 -2.27
N ALA A 283 -6.81 -7.42 -1.81
CA ALA A 283 -6.77 -6.02 -1.47
C ALA A 283 -5.79 -5.25 -2.35
N VAL A 284 -6.21 -4.05 -2.76
CA VAL A 284 -5.34 -3.01 -3.33
C VAL A 284 -5.03 -2.03 -2.21
N LEU A 285 -3.75 -1.88 -1.87
CA LEU A 285 -3.26 -0.91 -0.89
C LEU A 285 -2.62 0.26 -1.63
N HIS A 286 -3.07 1.48 -1.33
CA HIS A 286 -2.51 2.72 -1.83
C HIS A 286 -2.11 3.62 -0.66
N MET A 287 -0.82 3.89 -0.52
CA MET A 287 -0.25 4.75 0.51
C MET A 287 0.34 5.99 -0.13
N ASP A 288 0.22 7.13 0.54
CA ASP A 288 0.81 8.40 0.13
C ASP A 288 1.18 9.22 1.40
N GLY A 289 2.34 9.88 1.37
CA GLY A 289 2.89 10.64 2.48
C GLY A 289 2.14 11.94 2.72
N ASP A 290 1.82 12.23 3.98
CA ASP A 290 1.01 13.38 4.32
C ASP A 290 1.80 14.69 4.20
N GLN A 291 1.42 15.50 3.20
CA GLN A 291 1.95 16.84 2.96
C GLN A 291 3.45 16.86 2.58
N MET A 292 3.97 15.85 1.87
CA MET A 292 5.39 15.77 1.50
C MET A 292 5.93 17.01 0.79
N GLY A 293 5.14 17.65 -0.09
CA GLY A 293 5.53 18.92 -0.70
C GLY A 293 5.78 20.06 0.31
N ARG A 294 5.08 20.08 1.44
CA ARG A 294 5.32 21.06 2.52
C ARG A 294 6.58 20.73 3.31
N TRP A 295 6.91 19.45 3.47
CA TRP A 295 8.18 19.03 4.08
C TRP A 295 9.38 19.46 3.22
N LEU A 296 9.33 19.21 1.91
CA LEU A 296 10.41 19.57 0.96
C LEU A 296 10.56 21.08 0.77
N SER A 297 9.45 21.83 0.76
CA SER A 297 9.49 23.30 0.64
C SER A 297 9.83 24.03 1.95
N GLY A 298 9.83 23.34 3.09
CA GLY A 298 10.11 23.99 4.38
C GLY A 298 8.92 24.71 5.00
N THR A 299 7.70 24.43 4.53
CA THR A 299 6.48 25.13 4.93
C THR A 299 5.58 24.31 5.87
N HIS A 300 5.96 23.06 6.18
CA HIS A 300 5.21 22.20 7.09
C HIS A 300 5.22 22.74 8.53
N ASP A 301 4.18 22.42 9.32
CA ASP A 301 4.01 22.97 10.67
C ASP A 301 4.84 22.27 11.73
N GLU A 302 5.14 21.00 11.51
CA GLU A 302 5.93 20.16 12.41
C GLU A 302 7.40 20.05 11.98
N LEU A 303 7.89 20.99 11.16
CA LEU A 303 9.32 21.08 10.88
C LEU A 303 10.09 21.45 12.15
N ALA A 304 11.21 20.75 12.37
CA ALA A 304 12.13 21.05 13.45
C ALA A 304 12.52 22.53 13.45
N THR A 305 12.52 23.14 14.63
CA THR A 305 13.00 24.50 14.85
C THR A 305 14.53 24.54 14.83
N PHE A 306 15.10 25.76 14.81
CA PHE A 306 16.54 25.90 15.01
C PHE A 306 16.99 25.34 16.36
N LYS A 307 16.18 25.49 17.41
CA LYS A 307 16.45 24.93 18.73
C LYS A 307 16.53 23.40 18.72
N ASP A 308 15.65 22.73 17.99
CA ASP A 308 15.57 21.26 17.93
C ASP A 308 16.78 20.62 17.24
N ILE A 309 17.43 21.34 16.32
CA ILE A 309 18.56 20.82 15.54
C ILE A 309 19.94 21.13 16.15
N LEU A 310 19.98 21.93 17.22
CA LEU A 310 21.19 22.30 17.91
C LEU A 310 21.47 21.36 19.06
N HIS A 311 22.76 21.15 19.37
CA HIS A 311 23.14 20.46 20.60
C HIS A 311 22.55 21.23 21.80
N PRO A 312 21.99 20.56 22.83
CA PRO A 312 21.30 21.23 23.94
C PRO A 312 22.13 22.34 24.61
N GLU A 313 23.43 22.11 24.80
CA GLU A 313 24.34 23.13 25.35
C GLU A 313 24.51 24.35 24.44
N VAL A 314 24.50 24.15 23.11
CA VAL A 314 24.57 25.24 22.13
C VAL A 314 23.27 26.01 22.11
N ALA A 315 22.13 25.33 22.10
CA ALA A 315 20.82 25.95 22.20
C ALA A 315 20.70 26.83 23.46
N GLN A 316 21.16 26.32 24.61
CA GLN A 316 21.16 27.08 25.87
C GLN A 316 22.07 28.32 25.82
N LYS A 317 23.25 28.23 25.21
CA LYS A 317 24.15 29.38 25.04
C LYS A 317 23.54 30.44 24.11
N LEU A 318 22.99 30.01 22.97
CA LEU A 318 22.37 30.92 22.00
C LEU A 318 21.08 31.55 22.52
N GLN A 319 20.38 30.89 23.46
CA GLN A 319 19.20 31.47 24.11
C GLN A 319 19.54 32.75 24.89
N ASN A 320 20.79 32.94 25.30
CA ASN A 320 21.25 34.16 25.97
C ASN A 320 21.77 35.23 24.99
N ASP A 321 21.87 34.94 23.69
CA ASP A 321 22.27 35.92 22.67
C ASP A 321 21.01 36.59 22.08
N PRO A 322 20.82 37.92 22.27
CA PRO A 322 19.65 38.64 21.77
C PRO A 322 19.41 38.49 20.26
N ARG A 323 20.47 38.23 19.48
CA ARG A 323 20.38 38.04 18.02
C ARG A 323 19.71 36.72 17.66
N TRP A 324 19.94 35.67 18.45
CA TRP A 324 19.45 34.32 18.19
C TRP A 324 18.09 34.04 18.82
N GLN A 325 17.75 34.71 19.94
CA GLN A 325 16.46 34.54 20.63
C GLN A 325 15.27 34.60 19.68
N GLY A 326 15.28 35.53 18.71
CA GLY A 326 14.19 35.71 17.76
C GLY A 326 14.03 34.59 16.72
N ILE A 327 15.05 33.73 16.52
CA ILE A 327 15.03 32.68 15.48
C ILE A 327 15.11 31.25 16.03
N LEU A 328 15.47 31.05 17.31
CA LEU A 328 15.62 29.69 17.88
C LEU A 328 14.33 28.87 17.80
N ASP A 329 13.20 29.50 18.10
CA ASP A 329 11.88 28.85 18.02
C ASP A 329 11.26 28.95 16.61
N GLN A 330 11.97 29.53 15.63
CA GLN A 330 11.54 29.50 14.24
C GLN A 330 11.91 28.17 13.59
N LYS A 331 11.08 27.73 12.64
CA LYS A 331 11.32 26.55 11.82
C LYS A 331 12.64 26.69 11.08
N ARG A 332 13.40 25.60 11.00
CA ARG A 332 14.63 25.55 10.21
C ARG A 332 14.35 25.86 8.73
N ILE A 333 15.32 26.45 8.05
CA ILE A 333 15.29 26.55 6.59
C ILE A 333 15.66 25.20 5.95
N ILE A 334 15.05 24.92 4.78
CA ILE A 334 15.48 23.80 3.96
C ILE A 334 16.76 24.19 3.22
N THR A 335 17.80 23.39 3.44
CA THR A 335 19.07 23.47 2.73
C THR A 335 19.24 22.23 1.86
N PRO A 336 20.21 22.20 0.91
CA PRO A 336 20.45 21.03 0.09
C PRO A 336 20.72 19.76 0.92
N ALA A 337 21.40 19.89 2.08
CA ALA A 337 21.68 18.77 2.97
C ALA A 337 20.41 18.20 3.63
N VAL A 338 19.46 19.07 4.03
CA VAL A 338 18.17 18.62 4.60
C VAL A 338 17.34 17.92 3.55
N HIS A 339 17.27 18.52 2.35
CA HIS A 339 16.56 17.92 1.23
C HIS A 339 17.16 16.55 0.89
N ALA A 340 18.49 16.44 0.80
CA ALA A 340 19.17 15.16 0.58
C ALA A 340 18.87 14.13 1.68
N ALA A 341 18.81 14.54 2.95
CA ALA A 341 18.45 13.65 4.06
C ALA A 341 17.00 13.14 3.96
N ILE A 342 16.04 14.02 3.66
CA ILE A 342 14.63 13.64 3.43
C ILE A 342 14.53 12.68 2.24
N SER A 343 15.16 13.00 1.11
CA SER A 343 15.19 12.14 -0.06
C SER A 343 15.84 10.79 0.23
N GLY A 344 16.90 10.75 1.05
CA GLY A 344 17.55 9.53 1.50
C GLY A 344 16.64 8.65 2.38
N ALA A 345 15.86 9.27 3.27
CA ALA A 345 14.87 8.56 4.09
C ALA A 345 13.74 7.97 3.23
N LEU A 346 13.19 8.75 2.30
CA LEU A 346 12.17 8.29 1.35
C LEU A 346 12.68 7.18 0.42
N ALA A 347 13.93 7.29 -0.05
CA ALA A 347 14.56 6.23 -0.84
C ALA A 347 14.75 4.95 -0.03
N SER A 348 15.19 5.05 1.24
CA SER A 348 15.36 3.90 2.13
C SER A 348 14.02 3.22 2.41
N PHE A 349 12.97 4.02 2.65
CA PHE A 349 11.61 3.51 2.84
C PHE A 349 11.13 2.74 1.59
N SER A 350 11.09 3.40 0.43
CA SER A 350 10.57 2.80 -0.81
C SER A 350 11.37 1.60 -1.31
N LEU A 351 12.70 1.65 -1.25
CA LEU A 351 13.55 0.59 -1.80
C LEU A 351 13.75 -0.60 -0.87
N LYS A 352 13.67 -0.39 0.46
CA LYS A 352 13.96 -1.44 1.45
C LYS A 352 12.75 -1.79 2.32
N LEU A 353 12.19 -0.82 3.04
CA LEU A 353 11.15 -1.09 4.05
C LEU A 353 9.84 -1.57 3.41
N VAL A 354 9.44 -1.01 2.26
CA VAL A 354 8.23 -1.46 1.57
C VAL A 354 8.36 -2.92 1.13
N ARG A 355 9.51 -3.33 0.59
CA ARG A 355 9.81 -4.72 0.22
C ARG A 355 9.81 -5.66 1.42
N TYR A 356 10.52 -5.27 2.48
CA TYR A 356 10.56 -6.01 3.73
C TYR A 356 9.15 -6.30 4.28
N VAL A 357 8.25 -5.30 4.26
CA VAL A 357 6.87 -5.52 4.72
C VAL A 357 6.06 -6.32 3.70
N VAL A 358 5.90 -5.81 2.48
CA VAL A 358 4.88 -6.31 1.54
C VAL A 358 5.22 -7.66 0.95
N GLU A 359 6.51 -7.95 0.72
CA GLU A 359 6.94 -9.14 -0.03
C GLU A 359 7.66 -10.19 0.84
N GLU A 360 8.19 -9.80 2.01
CA GLU A 360 8.92 -10.73 2.89
C GLU A 360 8.13 -11.09 4.15
N ARG A 361 7.49 -10.11 4.81
CA ARG A 361 6.65 -10.38 5.99
C ARG A 361 5.25 -10.84 5.62
N TYR A 362 4.73 -10.38 4.48
CA TYR A 362 3.41 -10.70 3.99
C TYR A 362 3.45 -11.25 2.57
N ALA A 363 2.45 -12.05 2.20
CA ALA A 363 2.27 -12.61 0.86
C ALA A 363 1.75 -11.61 -0.19
N GLY A 364 2.20 -10.35 -0.15
CA GLY A 364 1.83 -9.32 -1.10
C GLY A 364 2.81 -9.20 -2.27
N ARG A 365 2.48 -8.29 -3.19
CA ARG A 365 3.34 -7.90 -4.32
C ARG A 365 3.29 -6.39 -4.52
N ILE A 366 4.47 -5.79 -4.67
CA ILE A 366 4.60 -4.34 -4.92
C ILE A 366 4.37 -4.08 -6.41
N VAL A 367 3.44 -3.18 -6.73
CA VAL A 367 3.26 -2.64 -8.09
C VAL A 367 4.14 -1.41 -8.29
N TYR A 368 4.18 -0.54 -7.26
CA TYR A 368 4.96 0.68 -7.27
C TYR A 368 5.36 1.06 -5.84
N ALA A 369 6.60 1.50 -5.65
CA ALA A 369 7.10 2.10 -4.42
C ALA A 369 8.09 3.20 -4.82
N GLY A 370 7.71 4.46 -4.66
CA GLY A 370 8.50 5.59 -5.12
C GLY A 370 8.45 6.74 -4.14
N GLY A 371 9.49 6.87 -3.31
CA GLY A 371 9.52 7.86 -2.25
C GLY A 371 8.52 7.51 -1.15
N ASP A 372 7.46 8.29 -1.00
CA ASP A 372 6.38 8.11 -0.03
C ASP A 372 5.16 7.35 -0.57
N ASP A 373 5.01 7.30 -1.89
CA ASP A 373 3.89 6.64 -2.56
C ASP A 373 4.11 5.13 -2.69
N VAL A 374 3.10 4.34 -2.30
CA VAL A 374 3.10 2.87 -2.44
C VAL A 374 1.80 2.39 -3.07
N LEU A 375 1.92 1.50 -4.05
CA LEU A 375 0.82 0.70 -4.58
C LEU A 375 1.19 -0.78 -4.49
N ALA A 376 0.41 -1.55 -3.74
CA ALA A 376 0.64 -2.97 -3.53
C ALA A 376 -0.66 -3.77 -3.62
N LEU A 377 -0.53 -5.05 -4.01
CA LEU A 377 -1.61 -6.03 -3.95
C LEU A 377 -1.32 -7.00 -2.81
N LEU A 378 -2.30 -7.26 -1.96
CA LEU A 378 -2.16 -8.18 -0.83
C LEU A 378 -3.37 -9.12 -0.73
N PRO A 379 -3.20 -10.33 -0.17
CA PRO A 379 -4.32 -11.11 0.35
C PRO A 379 -5.05 -10.32 1.42
N ILE A 380 -6.37 -10.48 1.50
CA ILE A 380 -7.19 -9.66 2.42
C ILE A 380 -6.81 -9.86 3.90
N ASP A 381 -6.25 -11.01 4.26
CA ASP A 381 -5.84 -11.32 5.64
C ASP A 381 -4.59 -10.55 6.07
N HIS A 382 -3.78 -10.18 5.09
CA HIS A 382 -2.49 -9.53 5.32
C HIS A 382 -2.57 -8.02 5.15
N VAL A 383 -3.67 -7.47 4.63
CA VAL A 383 -3.72 -6.04 4.28
C VAL A 383 -3.70 -5.10 5.49
N LEU A 384 -4.47 -5.38 6.54
CA LEU A 384 -4.47 -4.56 7.76
C LEU A 384 -3.12 -4.58 8.50
N PRO A 385 -2.51 -5.76 8.77
CA PRO A 385 -1.22 -5.78 9.45
C PRO A 385 -0.10 -5.18 8.58
N ALA A 386 -0.11 -5.42 7.26
CA ALA A 386 0.85 -4.76 6.35
C ALA A 386 0.71 -3.24 6.34
N ALA A 387 -0.52 -2.72 6.26
CA ALA A 387 -0.78 -1.28 6.26
C ALA A 387 -0.32 -0.62 7.58
N ARG A 388 -0.59 -1.28 8.71
CA ARG A 388 -0.16 -0.85 10.05
C ARG A 388 1.37 -0.77 10.15
N GLU A 389 2.06 -1.82 9.70
CA GLU A 389 3.53 -1.87 9.72
C GLU A 389 4.17 -0.88 8.75
N LEU A 390 3.66 -0.74 7.52
CA LEU A 390 4.13 0.26 6.55
C LEU A 390 4.04 1.67 7.14
N ARG A 391 2.91 2.01 7.74
CA ARG A 391 2.74 3.32 8.38
C ARG A 391 3.75 3.52 9.51
N ALA A 392 3.91 2.55 10.40
CA ALA A 392 4.83 2.66 11.52
C ALA A 392 6.30 2.83 11.06
N LEU A 393 6.72 2.05 10.07
CA LEU A 393 8.08 2.07 9.53
C LEU A 393 8.39 3.35 8.74
N PHE A 394 7.40 3.96 8.08
CA PHE A 394 7.56 5.25 7.40
C PHE A 394 8.08 6.35 8.35
N SER A 395 7.58 6.35 9.58
CA SER A 395 7.90 7.35 10.61
C SER A 395 8.92 6.85 11.65
N GLY A 396 9.29 5.58 11.59
CA GLY A 396 10.16 4.93 12.58
C GLY A 396 9.50 4.79 13.96
N GLU A 397 8.17 4.64 14.01
CA GLU A 397 7.38 4.44 15.22
C GLU A 397 7.31 2.95 15.61
N VAL A 398 8.47 2.35 15.86
CA VAL A 398 8.62 0.93 16.22
C VAL A 398 9.54 0.73 17.41
N LYS A 399 9.27 -0.31 18.18
CA LYS A 399 10.02 -0.69 19.38
C LYS A 399 10.62 -2.09 19.21
N VAL A 400 11.94 -2.18 19.35
CA VAL A 400 12.66 -3.47 19.39
C VAL A 400 12.47 -4.09 20.78
N LEU A 401 11.96 -5.31 20.83
CA LEU A 401 11.64 -6.03 22.06
C LEU A 401 12.83 -6.84 22.60
N ASN A 402 13.64 -7.40 21.70
CA ASN A 402 14.81 -8.21 22.05
C ASN A 402 16.09 -7.61 21.44
N GLY A 403 16.79 -6.81 22.25
CA GLY A 403 18.06 -6.22 21.86
C GLY A 403 18.09 -4.72 22.10
N SER A 404 19.00 -4.04 21.41
CA SER A 404 19.07 -2.59 21.43
C SER A 404 18.28 -2.02 20.25
N ARG A 405 18.00 -0.72 20.26
CA ARG A 405 17.46 0.00 19.09
C ARG A 405 18.30 -0.18 17.82
N ASN A 406 19.57 -0.54 17.94
CA ASN A 406 20.48 -0.75 16.82
C ASN A 406 20.47 -2.20 16.29
N THR A 407 19.61 -3.08 16.82
CA THR A 407 19.47 -4.44 16.31
C THR A 407 18.72 -4.41 14.98
N ASP A 408 19.21 -5.17 13.99
CA ASP A 408 18.59 -5.30 12.68
C ASP A 408 17.15 -5.81 12.79
N LEU A 409 16.20 -5.13 12.13
CA LEU A 409 14.79 -5.52 12.13
C LEU A 409 14.51 -6.92 11.56
N ARG A 410 15.39 -7.48 10.71
CA ARG A 410 15.29 -8.88 10.26
C ARG A 410 15.67 -9.88 11.34
N GLN A 411 16.42 -9.45 12.35
CA GLN A 411 16.93 -10.28 13.44
C GLN A 411 16.21 -10.00 14.77
N ALA A 412 15.47 -8.91 14.85
CA ALA A 412 14.71 -8.48 16.02
C ALA A 412 13.24 -8.88 15.93
N ASN A 413 12.68 -9.20 17.10
CA ASN A 413 11.26 -9.05 17.39
C ASN A 413 11.01 -7.57 17.69
N TRP A 414 10.13 -6.96 16.92
CA TRP A 414 9.73 -5.58 17.09
C TRP A 414 8.21 -5.45 17.01
N GLU A 415 7.69 -4.38 17.61
CA GLU A 415 6.28 -4.04 17.56
C GLU A 415 6.10 -2.59 17.11
N VAL A 416 4.93 -2.28 16.57
CA VAL A 416 4.53 -0.90 16.28
C VAL A 416 4.25 -0.17 17.59
N ALA A 417 4.84 1.02 17.73
CA ALA A 417 4.82 1.83 18.94
C ALA A 417 4.37 3.27 18.60
N PHE A 418 3.17 3.38 18.03
CA PHE A 418 2.60 4.67 17.65
C PHE A 418 2.57 5.66 18.81
N GLY A 419 3.04 6.88 18.57
CA GLY A 419 3.07 7.93 19.59
C GLY A 419 3.89 7.59 20.83
N ASP A 420 4.85 6.66 20.76
CA ASP A 420 5.85 6.48 21.82
C ASP A 420 6.94 7.54 21.66
N ASP A 421 7.11 8.38 22.68
CA ASP A 421 8.08 9.48 22.68
C ASP A 421 9.55 8.98 22.69
N GLN A 422 9.79 7.68 22.89
CA GLN A 422 11.11 7.05 22.71
C GLN A 422 11.43 6.73 21.24
N CYS A 423 10.45 6.81 20.34
CA CYS A 423 10.68 6.65 18.92
C CYS A 423 11.46 7.85 18.38
N THR A 424 12.45 7.56 17.56
CA THR A 424 13.52 8.51 17.20
C THR A 424 13.68 8.67 15.71
N GLY A 425 12.96 7.87 14.92
CA GLY A 425 13.03 7.91 13.47
C GLY A 425 14.26 7.25 12.85
N TYR A 426 15.02 6.43 13.59
CA TYR A 426 16.12 5.63 13.03
C TYR A 426 15.84 4.15 13.20
N LEU A 427 16.18 3.38 12.17
CA LEU A 427 16.06 1.92 12.12
C LEU A 427 17.38 1.31 11.66
N VAL A 428 17.58 0.01 11.91
CA VAL A 428 18.67 -0.77 11.30
C VAL A 428 18.04 -1.89 10.49
N LEU A 429 18.43 -1.99 9.21
CA LEU A 429 17.97 -3.05 8.32
C LEU A 429 19.11 -3.41 7.35
N ASP A 430 19.34 -4.71 7.16
CA ASP A 430 20.47 -5.25 6.40
C ASP A 430 21.83 -4.87 6.99
N GLY A 431 21.92 -4.78 8.33
CA GLY A 431 23.10 -4.37 9.08
C GLY A 431 23.42 -2.87 9.00
N GLU A 432 22.63 -2.08 8.27
CA GLU A 432 22.90 -0.66 8.02
C GLU A 432 21.89 0.25 8.74
N PRO A 433 22.35 1.32 9.42
CA PRO A 433 21.45 2.32 9.98
C PRO A 433 20.80 3.15 8.88
N MET A 434 19.51 3.41 9.02
CA MET A 434 18.72 4.20 8.08
C MET A 434 17.87 5.26 8.78
N LEU A 435 17.74 6.40 8.10
CA LEU A 435 16.80 7.45 8.46
C LEU A 435 15.41 7.08 7.96
N THR A 436 14.41 7.29 8.80
CA THR A 436 13.01 7.35 8.39
C THR A 436 12.59 8.82 8.25
N MET A 437 11.33 9.07 7.89
CA MET A 437 10.80 10.42 7.85
C MET A 437 10.62 11.04 9.25
N GLY A 438 10.71 10.22 10.30
CA GLY A 438 10.59 10.62 11.69
C GLY A 438 9.13 10.67 12.20
N PRO A 439 8.92 10.69 13.53
CA PRO A 439 7.59 10.53 14.13
C PRO A 439 6.58 11.62 13.75
N SER A 440 7.03 12.81 13.38
CA SER A 440 6.17 13.93 12.96
C SER A 440 5.67 13.79 11.52
N ALA A 441 6.41 13.10 10.65
CA ALA A 441 5.96 12.85 9.30
C ALA A 441 5.04 11.64 9.30
N THR A 442 3.88 11.74 8.64
CA THR A 442 2.86 10.68 8.66
C THR A 442 2.45 10.28 7.24
N ALA A 443 1.69 9.21 7.12
CA ALA A 443 1.13 8.78 5.85
C ALA A 443 -0.32 8.32 5.99
N SER A 444 -1.06 8.42 4.90
CA SER A 444 -2.45 7.98 4.80
C SER A 444 -2.56 6.81 3.83
N ILE A 445 -3.36 5.81 4.19
CA ILE A 445 -3.52 4.59 3.41
C ILE A 445 -4.98 4.40 3.03
N GLY A 446 -5.23 4.21 1.74
CA GLY A 446 -6.48 3.73 1.19
C GLY A 446 -6.39 2.25 0.81
N VAL A 447 -7.39 1.48 1.19
CA VAL A 447 -7.51 0.07 0.84
C VAL A 447 -8.79 -0.17 0.06
N ALA A 448 -8.73 -0.92 -1.04
CA ALA A 448 -9.91 -1.50 -1.67
C ALA A 448 -9.87 -3.02 -1.54
N ILE A 449 -10.94 -3.62 -1.05
CA ILE A 449 -11.12 -5.07 -1.05
C ILE A 449 -12.03 -5.42 -2.22
N ALA A 450 -11.54 -6.25 -3.14
CA ALA A 450 -12.22 -6.57 -4.38
C ALA A 450 -12.16 -8.06 -4.67
N HIS A 451 -13.22 -8.58 -5.29
CA HIS A 451 -13.24 -9.94 -5.76
C HIS A 451 -12.16 -10.14 -6.84
N HIS A 452 -11.52 -11.31 -6.93
CA HIS A 452 -10.42 -11.54 -7.88
C HIS A 452 -10.82 -11.34 -9.36
N LEU A 453 -12.10 -11.54 -9.70
CA LEU A 453 -12.68 -11.27 -11.02
C LEU A 453 -13.18 -9.81 -11.21
N GLN A 454 -13.12 -8.97 -10.19
CA GLN A 454 -13.51 -7.58 -10.30
C GLN A 454 -12.56 -6.85 -11.26
N PRO A 455 -13.07 -6.02 -12.20
CA PRO A 455 -12.20 -5.20 -13.05
C PRO A 455 -11.21 -4.39 -12.22
N LEU A 456 -9.90 -4.57 -12.50
CA LEU A 456 -8.82 -3.96 -11.73
C LEU A 456 -8.92 -2.42 -11.67
N ASP A 457 -9.39 -1.79 -12.74
CA ASP A 457 -9.60 -0.33 -12.77
C ASP A 457 -10.58 0.15 -11.68
N LEU A 458 -11.63 -0.63 -11.39
CA LEU A 458 -12.58 -0.31 -10.32
C LEU A 458 -11.95 -0.46 -8.94
N ALA A 459 -11.15 -1.52 -8.73
CA ALA A 459 -10.43 -1.73 -7.49
C ALA A 459 -9.39 -0.62 -7.23
N LEU A 460 -8.64 -0.21 -8.27
CA LEU A 460 -7.69 0.91 -8.20
C LEU A 460 -8.38 2.24 -7.91
N GLN A 461 -9.54 2.49 -8.53
CA GLN A 461 -10.34 3.70 -8.26
C GLN A 461 -10.87 3.73 -6.83
N ALA A 462 -11.36 2.61 -6.31
CA ALA A 462 -11.80 2.47 -4.93
C ALA A 462 -10.65 2.71 -3.94
N ALA A 463 -9.46 2.16 -4.18
CA ALA A 463 -8.30 2.39 -3.31
C ALA A 463 -7.90 3.87 -3.26
N ARG A 464 -7.96 4.57 -4.41
CA ARG A 464 -7.72 6.02 -4.48
C ARG A 464 -8.85 6.86 -3.87
N ARG A 465 -10.09 6.38 -3.87
CA ARG A 465 -11.19 7.04 -3.14
C ARG A 465 -11.00 6.88 -1.64
N ALA A 466 -10.66 5.68 -1.20
CA ALA A 466 -10.35 5.38 0.19
C ALA A 466 -9.17 6.24 0.68
N GLU A 467 -8.07 6.32 -0.06
CA GLU A 467 -6.91 7.15 0.32
C GLU A 467 -7.30 8.64 0.45
N ARG A 468 -8.05 9.16 -0.52
CA ARG A 468 -8.59 10.53 -0.43
C ARG A 468 -9.49 10.72 0.78
N SER A 469 -10.32 9.73 1.13
CA SER A 469 -11.14 9.74 2.33
C SER A 469 -10.28 9.76 3.60
N ALA A 470 -9.22 8.95 3.68
CA ALA A 470 -8.26 8.97 4.79
C ALA A 470 -7.66 10.38 4.98
N LYS A 471 -7.27 11.05 3.89
CA LYS A 471 -6.72 12.42 3.96
C LYS A 471 -7.76 13.49 4.29
N GLN A 472 -8.94 13.43 3.68
CA GLN A 472 -9.93 14.51 3.72
C GLN A 472 -10.98 14.32 4.83
N ARG A 473 -11.62 13.15 4.88
CA ARG A 473 -12.67 12.83 5.86
C ARG A 473 -12.10 12.50 7.24
N TYR A 474 -11.04 11.69 7.29
CA TYR A 474 -10.40 11.27 8.54
C TYR A 474 -9.18 12.13 8.90
N GLY A 475 -8.91 13.19 8.12
CA GLY A 475 -7.95 14.23 8.46
C GLY A 475 -6.49 13.79 8.49
N ARG A 476 -6.05 12.97 7.52
CA ARG A 476 -4.67 12.46 7.37
C ARG A 476 -4.21 11.55 8.50
N ASN A 477 -3.02 10.97 8.42
CA ASN A 477 -2.51 9.99 9.39
C ASN A 477 -3.59 8.94 9.73
N ALA A 478 -4.21 8.39 8.68
CA ALA A 478 -5.39 7.56 8.78
C ALA A 478 -5.37 6.43 7.77
N ILE A 479 -6.15 5.39 8.06
CA ILE A 479 -6.51 4.35 7.10
C ILE A 479 -7.98 4.50 6.74
N ALA A 480 -8.31 4.31 5.47
CA ALA A 480 -9.69 4.11 5.04
C ALA A 480 -9.76 2.91 4.10
N LEU A 481 -10.91 2.25 4.09
CA LEU A 481 -11.12 0.99 3.40
C LEU A 481 -12.48 1.01 2.68
N GLU A 482 -12.52 0.52 1.45
CA GLU A 482 -13.74 0.33 0.66
C GLU A 482 -13.85 -1.14 0.22
N VAL A 483 -14.98 -1.81 0.55
CA VAL A 483 -15.26 -3.18 0.14
C VAL A 483 -16.21 -3.17 -1.05
N LEU A 484 -15.73 -3.68 -2.19
CA LEU A 484 -16.52 -3.87 -3.41
C LEU A 484 -17.22 -5.23 -3.36
N LYS A 485 -18.40 -5.29 -2.72
CA LYS A 485 -19.18 -6.53 -2.64
C LYS A 485 -19.77 -6.90 -4.00
N ARG A 486 -19.90 -8.20 -4.29
CA ARG A 486 -20.59 -8.71 -5.50
C ARG A 486 -22.06 -8.25 -5.61
N SER A 487 -22.71 -7.92 -4.50
CA SER A 487 -24.10 -7.43 -4.47
C SER A 487 -24.26 -5.98 -4.97
N GLY A 488 -23.14 -5.26 -5.17
CA GLY A 488 -23.16 -3.83 -5.50
C GLY A 488 -23.29 -2.89 -4.29
N GLU A 489 -23.42 -3.43 -3.08
CA GLU A 489 -23.39 -2.64 -1.85
C GLU A 489 -21.93 -2.31 -1.48
N GLU A 490 -21.62 -1.02 -1.39
CA GLU A 490 -20.30 -0.52 -0.96
C GLU A 490 -20.27 -0.36 0.56
N LEU A 491 -19.31 -1.01 1.22
CA LEU A 491 -19.02 -0.77 2.64
C LEU A 491 -17.72 0.03 2.74
N ALA A 492 -17.81 1.27 3.19
CA ALA A 492 -16.67 2.17 3.34
C ALA A 492 -16.48 2.58 4.80
N VAL A 493 -15.26 2.44 5.30
CA VAL A 493 -14.89 2.75 6.69
C VAL A 493 -13.54 3.47 6.76
N GLY A 494 -13.22 4.07 7.89
CA GLY A 494 -11.90 4.63 8.15
C GLY A 494 -11.67 4.95 9.62
N THR A 495 -10.41 5.12 9.97
CA THR A 495 -9.99 5.48 11.32
C THR A 495 -8.59 6.09 11.30
N LYS A 496 -8.26 6.88 12.32
CA LYS A 496 -6.87 7.18 12.65
C LYS A 496 -6.13 5.89 13.00
N TRP A 497 -4.82 5.85 12.76
CA TRP A 497 -3.97 4.72 13.16
C TRP A 497 -4.02 4.49 14.67
N PHE A 498 -4.01 5.58 15.44
CA PHE A 498 -4.05 5.54 16.89
C PHE A 498 -4.79 6.73 17.49
N LYS A 499 -5.17 6.61 18.76
CA LYS A 499 -5.69 7.71 19.59
C LYS A 499 -4.99 7.73 20.94
N ARG A 500 -4.57 8.92 21.38
CA ARG A 500 -3.96 9.13 22.69
C ARG A 500 -5.03 9.41 23.75
N PHE A 501 -4.95 8.72 24.88
CA PHE A 501 -5.80 8.84 26.07
C PHE A 501 -4.90 9.13 27.27
N GLY A 502 -4.63 10.40 27.54
CA GLY A 502 -3.61 10.79 28.52
C GLY A 502 -2.24 10.28 28.09
N ASN A 503 -1.64 9.38 28.89
CA ASN A 503 -0.34 8.76 28.61
C ASN A 503 -0.45 7.45 27.81
N GLU A 504 -1.66 6.91 27.65
CA GLU A 504 -1.86 5.69 26.88
C GLU A 504 -2.13 5.98 25.41
N VAL A 505 -1.66 5.09 24.53
CA VAL A 505 -1.98 5.13 23.11
C VAL A 505 -2.78 3.88 22.75
N LEU A 506 -3.98 4.08 22.21
CA LEU A 506 -4.79 3.03 21.60
C LEU A 506 -4.36 2.88 20.13
N ASP A 507 -3.77 1.74 19.80
CA ASP A 507 -3.55 1.35 18.41
C ASP A 507 -4.85 0.82 17.79
N CYS A 508 -5.54 1.68 17.05
CA CYS A 508 -6.88 1.38 16.54
C CYS A 508 -6.86 0.21 15.57
N VAL A 509 -5.87 0.16 14.67
CA VAL A 509 -5.76 -0.92 13.68
C VAL A 509 -5.24 -2.20 14.33
N GLY A 510 -4.36 -2.10 15.33
CA GLY A 510 -3.91 -3.21 16.17
C GLY A 510 -5.07 -3.92 16.86
N GLU A 511 -6.00 -3.18 17.47
CA GLU A 511 -7.20 -3.75 18.09
C GLU A 511 -8.15 -4.39 17.06
N LEU A 512 -8.28 -3.81 15.87
CA LEU A 512 -9.06 -4.41 14.77
C LEU A 512 -8.43 -5.72 14.27
N ILE A 513 -7.10 -5.80 14.17
CA ILE A 513 -6.37 -7.03 13.85
C ILE A 513 -6.58 -8.07 14.96
N ALA A 514 -6.49 -7.68 16.23
CA ALA A 514 -6.77 -8.57 17.36
C ALA A 514 -8.23 -9.07 17.32
N PHE A 515 -9.18 -8.24 16.88
CA PHE A 515 -10.57 -8.64 16.72
C PHE A 515 -10.76 -9.65 15.58
N CYS A 516 -10.06 -9.49 14.44
CA CYS A 516 -10.03 -10.52 13.40
C CYS A 516 -9.55 -11.87 13.95
N ARG A 517 -8.47 -11.89 14.73
CA ARG A 517 -7.96 -13.12 15.37
C ARG A 517 -8.99 -13.76 16.29
N LEU A 518 -9.76 -12.96 17.03
CA LEU A 518 -10.82 -13.46 17.91
C LEU A 518 -11.92 -14.23 17.13
N LEU A 519 -12.26 -13.74 15.93
CA LEU A 519 -13.20 -14.41 15.04
C LEU A 519 -12.58 -15.65 14.38
N GLU A 520 -11.32 -15.56 13.93
CA GLU A 520 -10.58 -16.67 13.30
C GLU A 520 -10.40 -17.86 14.25
N GLU A 521 -10.12 -17.59 15.53
CA GLU A 521 -9.98 -18.60 16.58
C GLU A 521 -11.33 -19.11 17.11
N GLU A 522 -12.45 -18.71 16.51
CA GLU A 522 -13.83 -19.06 16.91
C GLU A 522 -14.18 -18.73 18.37
N LYS A 523 -13.39 -17.86 19.02
CA LYS A 523 -13.67 -17.35 20.38
C LYS A 523 -14.86 -16.39 20.41
N LEU A 524 -15.25 -15.86 19.25
CA LEU A 524 -16.44 -15.04 19.09
C LEU A 524 -17.16 -15.41 17.78
N SER A 525 -18.47 -15.56 17.85
CA SER A 525 -19.30 -15.87 16.68
C SER A 525 -19.22 -14.74 15.66
N GLY A 526 -19.06 -15.08 14.37
CA GLY A 526 -19.19 -14.11 13.28
C GLY A 526 -20.58 -13.47 13.14
N LYS A 527 -21.59 -13.87 13.95
CA LYS A 527 -22.87 -13.15 14.07
C LYS A 527 -22.76 -11.88 14.92
N PHE A 528 -21.73 -11.76 15.77
CA PHE A 528 -21.57 -10.62 16.67
C PHE A 528 -21.48 -9.27 15.93
N PRO A 529 -20.63 -9.09 14.89
CA PRO A 529 -20.57 -7.84 14.14
C PRO A 529 -21.91 -7.36 13.60
N TYR A 530 -22.71 -8.28 13.05
CA TYR A 530 -24.06 -7.98 12.56
C TYR A 530 -25.02 -7.61 13.68
N ALA A 531 -24.93 -8.28 14.83
CA ALA A 531 -25.75 -7.95 16.00
C ALA A 531 -25.44 -6.54 16.52
N VAL A 532 -24.16 -6.15 16.57
CA VAL A 532 -23.75 -4.79 16.95
C VAL A 532 -24.22 -3.77 15.93
N TYR A 533 -24.03 -4.05 14.63
CA TYR A 533 -24.46 -3.14 13.56
C TYR A 533 -25.98 -2.89 13.58
N ALA A 534 -26.78 -3.91 13.87
CA ALA A 534 -28.24 -3.79 13.96
C ALA A 534 -28.71 -2.82 15.05
N VAL A 535 -27.93 -2.64 16.12
CA VAL A 535 -28.26 -1.75 17.25
C VAL A 535 -27.44 -0.45 17.26
N ALA A 536 -26.48 -0.29 16.35
CA ALA A 536 -25.49 0.78 16.37
C ALA A 536 -26.12 2.19 16.38
N ARG A 537 -27.11 2.43 15.52
CA ARG A 537 -27.83 3.71 15.45
C ARG A 537 -28.53 4.07 16.75
N THR A 538 -29.15 3.08 17.40
CA THR A 538 -29.83 3.27 18.68
C THR A 538 -28.82 3.52 19.79
N LEU A 539 -27.71 2.77 19.81
CA LEU A 539 -26.69 2.89 20.83
C LEU A 539 -25.90 4.20 20.75
N CYS A 540 -25.76 4.80 19.57
CA CYS A 540 -25.09 6.09 19.42
C CYS A 540 -25.72 7.20 20.27
N GLY A 541 -27.02 7.12 20.57
CA GLY A 541 -27.76 8.12 21.35
C GLY A 541 -27.82 7.85 22.85
N VAL A 542 -27.27 6.74 23.36
CA VAL A 542 -27.32 6.39 24.79
C VAL A 542 -25.96 6.62 25.47
N PRO A 543 -25.92 6.79 26.82
CA PRO A 543 -24.67 7.02 27.55
C PRO A 543 -23.64 5.89 27.38
N GLU A 544 -22.35 6.21 27.49
CA GLU A 544 -21.24 5.26 27.31
C GLU A 544 -21.37 4.00 28.19
N GLU A 545 -21.86 4.14 29.42
CA GLU A 545 -22.12 3.00 30.31
C GLU A 545 -23.17 2.02 29.74
N ALA A 546 -24.22 2.55 29.11
CA ALA A 546 -25.25 1.74 28.47
C ALA A 546 -24.73 1.08 27.19
N GLN A 547 -23.91 1.80 26.41
CA GLN A 547 -23.21 1.25 25.25
C GLN A 547 -22.30 0.08 25.65
N LYS A 548 -21.47 0.27 26.68
CA LYS A 548 -20.57 -0.75 27.22
C LYS A 548 -21.34 -1.97 27.71
N ALA A 549 -22.40 -1.76 28.49
CA ALA A 549 -23.24 -2.83 29.01
C ALA A 549 -23.87 -3.68 27.89
N GLU A 550 -24.36 -3.04 26.83
CA GLU A 550 -24.94 -3.75 25.69
C GLU A 550 -23.88 -4.50 24.88
N LEU A 551 -22.70 -3.91 24.63
CA LEU A 551 -21.58 -4.60 23.99
C LEU A 551 -21.16 -5.83 24.79
N ARG A 552 -20.99 -5.70 26.12
CA ARG A 552 -20.67 -6.82 27.01
C ARG A 552 -21.73 -7.92 26.94
N ARG A 553 -23.02 -7.56 26.94
CA ARG A 553 -24.13 -8.52 26.81
C ARG A 553 -24.08 -9.28 25.49
N LEU A 554 -23.85 -8.57 24.38
CA LEU A 554 -23.72 -9.17 23.05
C LEU A 554 -22.49 -10.07 22.95
N LEU A 555 -21.34 -9.66 23.51
CA LEU A 555 -20.11 -10.46 23.56
C LEU A 555 -20.35 -11.78 24.30
N LYS A 556 -20.97 -11.76 25.49
CA LYS A 556 -21.30 -12.98 26.23
C LYS A 556 -22.23 -13.90 25.45
N ARG A 557 -23.27 -13.32 24.83
CA ARG A 557 -24.26 -14.08 24.06
C ARG A 557 -23.65 -14.77 22.84
N GLN A 558 -22.66 -14.14 22.22
CA GLN A 558 -22.03 -14.60 20.98
C GLN A 558 -20.64 -15.23 21.22
N ALA A 559 -20.22 -15.44 22.47
CA ALA A 559 -18.94 -16.05 22.78
C ALA A 559 -18.87 -17.50 22.29
N GLY A 560 -17.68 -17.95 21.90
CA GLY A 560 -17.43 -19.29 21.37
C GLY A 560 -17.95 -20.41 22.27
N GLU A 561 -18.47 -21.48 21.67
CA GLU A 561 -19.07 -22.60 22.42
C GLU A 561 -18.05 -23.32 23.31
N GLY A 562 -16.80 -23.38 22.89
CA GLY A 562 -15.70 -24.03 23.62
C GLY A 562 -15.19 -23.29 24.85
N LEU A 563 -15.68 -22.07 25.13
CA LEU A 563 -15.24 -21.29 26.30
C LEU A 563 -16.04 -21.62 27.55
N SER A 564 -15.36 -21.75 28.68
CA SER A 564 -15.98 -21.85 30.00
C SER A 564 -16.76 -20.58 30.35
N ARG A 565 -17.66 -20.68 31.34
CA ARG A 565 -18.45 -19.54 31.81
C ARG A 565 -17.57 -18.37 32.29
N GLU A 566 -16.48 -18.68 32.98
CA GLU A 566 -15.53 -17.68 33.50
C GLU A 566 -14.75 -17.00 32.38
N GLU A 567 -14.32 -17.76 31.37
CA GLU A 567 -13.62 -17.21 30.20
C GLU A 567 -14.53 -16.29 29.38
N LYS A 568 -15.80 -16.67 29.18
CA LYS A 568 -16.80 -15.83 28.50
C LYS A 568 -17.00 -14.51 29.23
N GLU A 569 -17.07 -14.54 30.56
CA GLU A 569 -17.24 -13.36 31.40
C GLU A 569 -16.03 -12.42 31.28
N ARG A 570 -14.81 -12.97 31.40
CA ARG A 570 -13.56 -12.22 31.29
C ARG A 570 -13.37 -11.62 29.91
N GLN A 571 -13.55 -12.41 28.85
CA GLN A 571 -13.45 -11.95 27.46
C GLN A 571 -14.46 -10.84 27.17
N ALA A 572 -15.70 -10.98 27.64
CA ALA A 572 -16.72 -9.97 27.40
C ALA A 572 -16.41 -8.65 28.12
N GLU A 573 -15.85 -8.68 29.34
CA GLU A 573 -15.40 -7.46 30.02
C GLU A 573 -14.25 -6.81 29.26
N GLU A 574 -13.18 -7.57 28.98
CA GLU A 574 -11.99 -7.08 28.27
C GLU A 574 -12.34 -6.46 26.91
N TRP A 575 -13.10 -7.18 26.09
CA TRP A 575 -13.47 -6.69 24.76
C TRP A 575 -14.49 -5.58 24.80
N SER A 576 -15.39 -5.54 25.78
CA SER A 576 -16.30 -4.39 25.91
C SER A 576 -15.52 -3.10 26.18
N GLU A 577 -14.46 -3.15 26.99
CA GLU A 577 -13.59 -2.00 27.26
C GLU A 577 -12.81 -1.59 26.00
N LYS A 578 -12.17 -2.54 25.31
CA LYS A 578 -11.44 -2.29 24.06
C LYS A 578 -12.34 -1.68 22.97
N LEU A 579 -13.53 -2.24 22.79
CA LEU A 579 -14.51 -1.71 21.83
C LEU A 579 -14.97 -0.31 22.21
N MET A 580 -15.18 -0.01 23.50
CA MET A 580 -15.52 1.35 23.93
C MET A 580 -14.39 2.36 23.68
N ARG A 581 -13.13 1.96 23.85
CA ARG A 581 -11.99 2.80 23.47
C ARG A 581 -11.96 3.07 21.96
N LEU A 582 -12.30 2.06 21.13
CA LEU A 582 -12.49 2.25 19.69
C LEU A 582 -13.66 3.18 19.38
N VAL A 583 -14.81 3.04 20.06
CA VAL A 583 -15.96 3.97 19.94
C VAL A 583 -15.52 5.40 20.24
N GLN A 584 -14.76 5.61 21.31
CA GLN A 584 -14.24 6.94 21.62
C GLN A 584 -13.27 7.44 20.53
N ALA A 585 -12.57 6.56 19.81
CA ALA A 585 -11.64 6.92 18.74
C ALA A 585 -12.30 7.27 17.40
N MET A 586 -13.31 6.51 16.98
CA MET A 586 -13.89 6.64 15.63
C MET A 586 -15.41 6.85 15.60
N GLY A 587 -16.09 6.75 16.75
CA GLY A 587 -17.54 6.77 16.87
C GLY A 587 -18.16 5.37 16.79
N PHE A 588 -19.36 5.22 17.35
CA PHE A 588 -20.01 3.90 17.49
C PHE A 588 -20.40 3.29 16.14
N GLU A 589 -20.98 4.09 15.24
CA GLU A 589 -21.39 3.61 13.91
C GLU A 589 -20.19 3.16 13.07
N GLU A 590 -19.12 3.96 13.08
CA GLU A 590 -17.88 3.67 12.36
C GLU A 590 -17.22 2.40 12.91
N MET A 591 -17.16 2.25 14.25
CA MET A 591 -16.69 1.02 14.90
C MET A 591 -17.52 -0.19 14.47
N ALA A 592 -18.86 -0.08 14.51
CA ALA A 592 -19.74 -1.18 14.10
C ALA A 592 -19.55 -1.59 12.63
N GLN A 593 -19.33 -0.63 11.73
CA GLN A 593 -18.99 -0.91 10.33
C GLN A 593 -17.62 -1.58 10.19
N TRP A 594 -16.62 -1.15 10.97
CA TRP A 594 -15.31 -1.83 11.03
C TRP A 594 -15.43 -3.28 11.47
N LEU A 595 -16.28 -3.60 12.45
CA LEU A 595 -16.52 -4.99 12.85
C LEU A 595 -17.08 -5.83 11.69
N LEU A 596 -17.95 -5.26 10.85
CA LEU A 596 -18.44 -5.92 9.63
C LEU A 596 -17.30 -6.17 8.63
N VAL A 597 -16.39 -5.21 8.45
CA VAL A 597 -15.20 -5.37 7.61
C VAL A 597 -14.29 -6.48 8.16
N CYS A 598 -14.02 -6.50 9.47
CA CYS A 598 -13.26 -7.57 10.10
C CYS A 598 -13.92 -8.94 9.86
N SER A 599 -15.24 -9.04 10.04
CA SER A 599 -15.98 -10.26 9.72
C SER A 599 -15.85 -10.67 8.26
N PHE A 600 -15.86 -9.70 7.33
CA PHE A 600 -15.73 -9.94 5.90
C PHE A 600 -14.34 -10.47 5.54
N ILE A 601 -13.28 -9.89 6.11
CA ILE A 601 -11.89 -10.34 5.93
C ILE A 601 -11.75 -11.78 6.43
N VAL A 602 -12.20 -12.07 7.66
CA VAL A 602 -12.08 -13.41 8.26
C VAL A 602 -12.81 -14.46 7.44
N ARG A 603 -14.03 -14.16 6.96
CA ARG A 603 -14.85 -15.08 6.17
C ARG A 603 -14.50 -15.16 4.67
N GLY A 604 -13.52 -14.38 4.19
CA GLY A 604 -13.17 -14.41 2.77
C GLY A 604 -14.25 -13.87 1.84
N GLY A 605 -15.17 -13.04 2.34
CA GLY A 605 -16.30 -12.49 1.61
C GLY A 605 -17.52 -13.41 1.46
N GLU A 606 -17.58 -14.51 2.21
CA GLU A 606 -18.77 -15.35 2.36
C GLU A 606 -19.68 -14.78 3.48
N GLN A 607 -20.99 -14.72 3.22
CA GLN A 607 -21.99 -14.18 4.17
C GLN A 607 -22.46 -15.23 5.17
#